data_AF-A0A0K6G7R4-F1
#
_entry.id   AF-A0A0K6G7R4-F1
#
_cell.length_a   1.000
_cell.length_b   1.000
_cell.length_c   1.000
_cell.angle_alpha   90.00
_cell.angle_beta   90.00
_cell.angle_gamma   90.00
#
_symmetry.space_group_name_H-M   'P 1'
#
loop_
_entity.id
_entity.type
_entity.pdbx_description
1 polymer ?
#
loop_
_entity_poly.entity_id
_entity_poly.type
_entity_poly.pdbx_seq_one_letter_code
_entity_poly.pdbx_strand_id
1 'polypeptide(L)'
;MISSHGCSRVSSYSDEDSSDDREARREAFRERVMREHEEREHEIQTNPQAAKEALLKVKEGLNKDAVRNRYNYPDFATHLKGGEARSEAEQDRFLKNCNQQLNSHQFRLDDIPTHNDSDLEGLKERIGMGIDNYRGKVTAPANRSSR
;
A
#
# COMPACT_ATOMS: atom_id res chain seq x y z
N MET A 1 -71.50 17.11 -4.53
CA MET A 1 -71.39 17.27 -5.99
C MET A 1 -70.11 18.06 -6.28
N ILE A 2 -69.50 17.74 -7.41
CA ILE A 2 -68.07 17.88 -7.75
C ILE A 2 -67.78 19.25 -8.38
N SER A 3 -66.49 19.61 -8.41
CA SER A 3 -65.79 20.51 -9.36
C SER A 3 -65.67 21.99 -8.97
N SER A 4 -64.55 22.68 -9.22
CA SER A 4 -63.15 22.35 -9.56
C SER A 4 -62.44 23.69 -9.78
N HIS A 5 -61.28 23.93 -9.19
CA HIS A 5 -60.24 24.88 -9.66
C HIS A 5 -58.95 24.37 -8.98
N GLY A 6 -57.92 23.86 -9.65
CA GLY A 6 -57.38 24.25 -10.95
C GLY A 6 -56.23 25.24 -10.73
N CYS A 7 -55.08 24.78 -10.23
CA CYS A 7 -53.83 25.54 -10.27
C CYS A 7 -52.62 24.61 -10.47
N SER A 8 -52.17 24.57 -11.72
CA SER A 8 -50.79 24.62 -12.21
C SER A 8 -49.67 24.01 -11.37
N ARG A 9 -49.27 22.81 -11.79
CA ARG A 9 -47.98 22.43 -12.38
C ARG A 9 -46.75 23.35 -12.13
N VAL A 10 -45.64 22.64 -11.91
CA VAL A 10 -44.20 22.94 -12.16
C VAL A 10 -43.35 23.33 -10.94
N SER A 11 -42.46 22.40 -10.58
CA SER A 11 -41.11 22.61 -10.08
C SER A 11 -40.50 21.19 -10.02
N SER A 12 -39.64 20.66 -10.92
CA SER A 12 -38.69 21.17 -11.92
C SER A 12 -37.73 22.22 -11.40
N TYR A 13 -36.97 21.87 -10.37
CA TYR A 13 -35.59 22.32 -10.19
C TYR A 13 -34.80 21.10 -9.71
N SER A 14 -34.26 20.35 -10.67
CA SER A 14 -32.85 20.43 -11.07
C SER A 14 -32.04 19.43 -10.26
N ASP A 15 -32.03 18.18 -10.73
CA ASP A 15 -30.89 17.27 -10.58
C ASP A 15 -29.69 17.81 -11.41
N GLU A 16 -29.41 19.11 -11.27
CA GLU A 16 -28.14 19.70 -11.62
C GLU A 16 -27.34 19.75 -10.33
N ASP A 17 -27.04 18.57 -9.79
CA ASP A 17 -25.91 18.42 -8.89
C ASP A 17 -24.67 18.70 -9.77
N SER A 18 -24.40 20.00 -9.90
CA SER A 18 -23.49 20.61 -10.88
C SER A 18 -22.19 19.82 -10.91
N SER A 19 -21.88 19.28 -12.09
CA SER A 19 -20.63 18.54 -12.31
C SER A 19 -19.42 19.34 -11.82
N ASP A 20 -19.49 20.67 -11.94
CA ASP A 20 -18.46 21.61 -11.54
C ASP A 20 -18.26 21.66 -10.01
N ASP A 21 -19.34 21.58 -9.21
CA ASP A 21 -19.24 21.55 -7.74
C ASP A 21 -18.67 20.21 -7.24
N ARG A 22 -18.97 19.11 -7.93
CA ARG A 22 -18.39 17.80 -7.64
C ARG A 22 -16.92 17.72 -8.03
N GLU A 23 -16.54 18.36 -9.13
CA GLU A 23 -15.15 18.44 -9.59
C GLU A 23 -14.31 19.34 -8.68
N ALA A 24 -14.78 20.53 -8.32
CA ALA A 24 -14.11 21.43 -7.38
C ALA A 24 -13.89 20.77 -6.01
N ARG A 25 -14.86 20.01 -5.49
CA ARG A 25 -14.69 19.24 -4.23
C ARG A 25 -13.64 18.13 -4.37
N ARG A 26 -13.55 17.48 -5.53
CA ARG A 26 -12.52 16.46 -5.79
C ARG A 26 -11.13 17.09 -5.90
N GLU A 27 -11.01 18.23 -6.56
CA GLU A 27 -9.74 18.96 -6.66
C GLU A 27 -9.27 19.45 -5.31
N ALA A 28 -10.14 20.10 -4.52
CA ALA A 28 -9.81 20.54 -3.17
C ALA A 28 -9.38 19.38 -2.26
N PHE A 29 -10.02 18.21 -2.39
CA PHE A 29 -9.61 17.01 -1.66
C PHE A 29 -8.21 16.52 -2.10
N ARG A 30 -7.93 16.47 -3.41
CA ARG A 30 -6.62 16.09 -3.93
C ARG A 30 -5.53 17.05 -3.45
N GLU A 31 -5.77 18.35 -3.53
CA GLU A 31 -4.82 19.37 -3.08
C GLU A 31 -4.52 19.22 -1.59
N ARG A 32 -5.55 19.00 -0.77
CA ARG A 32 -5.38 18.74 0.66
C ARG A 32 -4.52 17.51 0.93
N VAL A 33 -4.78 16.40 0.25
CA VAL A 33 -4.02 15.16 0.41
C VAL A 33 -2.56 15.36 0.00
N MET A 34 -2.29 16.08 -1.09
CA MET A 34 -0.94 16.39 -1.53
C MET A 34 -0.19 17.26 -0.53
N ARG A 35 -0.84 18.30 0.02
CA ARG A 35 -0.24 19.17 1.03
C ARG A 35 0.08 18.42 2.32
N GLU A 36 -0.86 17.64 2.83
CA GLU A 36 -0.64 16.80 4.03
C GLU A 36 0.49 15.79 3.81
N HIS A 37 0.65 15.28 2.58
CA HIS A 37 1.77 14.40 2.23
C HIS A 37 3.11 15.15 2.26
N GLU A 38 3.21 16.32 1.62
CA GLU A 38 4.43 17.14 1.59
C GLU A 38 4.86 17.58 3.00
N GLU A 39 3.91 18.00 3.83
CA GLU A 39 4.16 18.37 5.23
C GLU A 39 4.74 17.20 6.03
N ARG A 40 4.18 16.00 5.82
CA ARG A 40 4.66 14.78 6.48
C ARG A 40 6.07 14.40 6.03
N GLU A 41 6.35 14.47 4.73
CA GLU A 41 7.68 14.19 4.18
C GLU A 41 8.71 15.16 4.77
N HIS A 42 8.38 16.46 4.80
CA HIS A 42 9.24 17.45 5.43
C HIS A 42 9.48 17.16 6.93
N GLU A 43 8.46 16.72 7.66
CA GLU A 43 8.61 16.33 9.06
C GLU A 43 9.55 15.13 9.23
N ILE A 44 9.41 14.08 8.42
CA ILE A 44 10.32 12.93 8.43
C ILE A 44 11.77 13.37 8.14
N GLN A 45 11.94 14.32 7.22
CA GLN A 45 13.25 14.85 6.82
C GLN A 45 13.92 15.73 7.88
N THR A 46 13.20 16.20 8.89
CA THR A 46 13.72 17.16 9.88
C THR A 46 13.60 16.70 11.33
N ASN A 47 12.77 15.70 11.61
CA ASN A 47 12.48 15.21 12.95
C ASN A 47 12.83 13.72 13.11
N PRO A 48 13.83 13.37 13.95
CA PRO A 48 14.19 11.97 14.21
C PRO A 48 13.05 11.10 14.73
N GLN A 49 12.13 11.66 15.51
CA GLN A 49 10.98 10.92 16.02
C GLN A 49 9.99 10.57 14.90
N ALA A 50 9.77 11.49 13.95
CA ALA A 50 8.93 11.22 12.79
C ALA A 50 9.58 10.18 11.86
N ALA A 51 10.90 10.24 11.65
CA ALA A 51 11.66 9.22 10.93
C ALA A 51 11.55 7.84 11.60
N LYS A 52 11.66 7.76 12.93
CA LYS A 52 11.44 6.53 13.70
C LYS A 52 10.06 5.93 13.44
N GLU A 53 9.02 6.75 13.50
CA GLU A 53 7.65 6.31 13.23
C GLU A 53 7.46 5.83 11.79
N ALA A 54 8.11 6.49 10.83
CA ALA A 54 8.11 6.07 9.44
C ALA A 54 8.79 4.69 9.28
N LEU A 55 9.96 4.48 9.88
CA LEU A 55 10.64 3.17 9.88
C LEU A 55 9.76 2.08 10.50
N LEU A 56 9.11 2.36 11.63
CA LEU A 56 8.19 1.42 12.27
C LEU A 56 6.98 1.09 11.38
N LYS A 57 6.46 2.05 10.61
CA LYS A 57 5.38 1.80 9.63
C LYS A 57 5.85 0.92 8.47
N VAL A 58 7.08 1.09 7.99
CA VAL A 58 7.66 0.19 6.98
C VAL A 58 7.77 -1.22 7.55
N LYS A 59 8.29 -1.38 8.78
CA LYS A 59 8.37 -2.67 9.46
C LYS A 59 6.99 -3.33 9.62
N GLU A 60 5.98 -2.58 10.03
CA GLU A 60 4.61 -3.08 10.17
C GLU A 60 4.03 -3.53 8.82
N GLY A 61 4.23 -2.74 7.77
CA GLY A 61 3.83 -3.08 6.40
C GLY A 61 4.49 -4.37 5.91
N LEU A 62 5.80 -4.50 6.13
CA LEU A 62 6.55 -5.71 5.80
C LEU A 62 6.00 -6.94 6.55
N ASN A 63 5.72 -6.82 7.84
CA ASN A 63 5.15 -7.92 8.65
C ASN A 63 3.75 -8.32 8.14
N LYS A 64 2.89 -7.35 7.82
CA LYS A 64 1.56 -7.60 7.25
C LYS A 64 1.67 -8.34 5.91
N ASP A 65 2.57 -7.91 5.05
CA ASP A 65 2.83 -8.57 3.76
C ASP A 65 3.41 -9.97 3.95
N ALA A 66 4.32 -10.16 4.90
CA ALA A 66 4.90 -11.47 5.20
C ALA A 66 3.85 -12.48 5.68
N VAL A 67 2.89 -12.04 6.49
CA VAL A 67 1.75 -12.87 6.92
C VAL A 67 0.81 -13.14 5.74
N ARG A 68 0.42 -12.10 4.99
CA ARG A 68 -0.50 -12.23 3.84
C ARG A 68 0.05 -13.18 2.77
N ASN A 69 1.33 -13.02 2.43
CA ASN A 69 2.01 -13.79 1.38
C ASN A 69 2.64 -15.08 1.93
N ARG A 70 2.50 -15.35 3.24
CA ARG A 70 2.94 -16.58 3.90
C ARG A 70 4.44 -16.86 3.78
N TYR A 71 5.31 -15.85 3.75
CA TYR A 71 6.78 -16.03 3.63
C TYR A 71 7.42 -16.91 4.72
N ASN A 72 6.70 -17.16 5.82
CA ASN A 72 7.15 -18.03 6.90
C ASN A 72 7.00 -19.53 6.58
N TYR A 73 6.28 -19.88 5.52
CA TYR A 73 6.06 -21.26 5.09
C TYR A 73 6.97 -21.60 3.91
N PRO A 74 7.60 -22.79 3.89
CA PRO A 74 8.49 -23.19 2.79
C PRO A 74 7.76 -23.36 1.45
N ASP A 75 6.46 -23.63 1.49
CA ASP A 75 5.59 -23.89 0.33
C ASP A 75 4.75 -22.66 -0.07
N PHE A 76 5.10 -21.47 0.42
CA PHE A 76 4.32 -20.24 0.21
C PHE A 76 4.10 -19.90 -1.27
N ALA A 77 5.04 -20.29 -2.13
CA ALA A 77 5.00 -20.08 -3.56
C ALA A 77 4.17 -21.15 -4.30
N THR A 78 4.06 -22.36 -3.73
CA THR A 78 3.43 -23.51 -4.41
C THR A 78 1.96 -23.65 -4.11
N HIS A 79 1.47 -23.27 -2.93
CA HIS A 79 0.07 -23.43 -2.56
C HIS A 79 -0.66 -22.10 -2.33
N LEU A 80 -1.92 -22.07 -2.75
CA LEU A 80 -2.89 -21.06 -2.34
C LEU A 80 -3.22 -21.19 -0.85
N LYS A 81 -3.91 -20.18 -0.30
CA LYS A 81 -4.34 -20.21 1.11
C LYS A 81 -5.27 -21.39 1.43
N GLY A 82 -5.98 -21.92 0.43
CA GLY A 82 -6.86 -23.10 0.54
C GLY A 82 -6.15 -24.45 0.40
N GLY A 83 -4.83 -24.48 0.19
CA GLY A 83 -4.06 -25.72 0.01
C GLY A 83 -4.00 -26.23 -1.44
N GLU A 84 -4.73 -25.62 -2.36
CA GLU A 84 -4.63 -25.92 -3.80
C GLU A 84 -3.26 -25.50 -4.35
N ALA A 85 -2.66 -26.35 -5.18
CA ALA A 85 -1.40 -26.04 -5.84
C ALA A 85 -1.59 -24.97 -6.92
N ARG A 86 -0.68 -24.01 -6.98
CA ARG A 86 -0.57 -23.05 -8.09
C ARG A 86 -0.01 -23.75 -9.32
N SER A 87 -0.51 -23.39 -10.49
CA SER A 87 0.20 -23.66 -11.74
C SER A 87 1.53 -22.92 -11.78
N GLU A 88 2.46 -23.36 -12.64
CA GLU A 88 3.75 -22.68 -12.82
C GLU A 88 3.59 -21.20 -13.20
N ALA A 89 2.66 -20.90 -14.10
CA ALA A 89 2.37 -19.52 -14.52
C ALA A 89 1.83 -18.65 -13.38
N GLU A 90 0.99 -19.21 -12.50
CA GLU A 90 0.49 -18.51 -11.32
C GLU A 90 1.57 -18.33 -10.26
N GLN A 91 2.45 -19.32 -10.08
CA GLN A 91 3.60 -19.23 -9.20
C GLN A 91 4.55 -18.11 -9.65
N ASP A 92 4.88 -18.04 -10.94
CA ASP A 92 5.74 -16.99 -11.48
C ASP A 92 5.13 -15.59 -11.30
N ARG A 93 3.83 -15.44 -11.58
CA ARG A 93 3.10 -14.17 -11.35
C ARG A 93 3.10 -13.80 -9.88
N PHE A 94 2.84 -14.75 -9.00
CA PHE A 94 2.82 -14.55 -7.55
C PHE A 94 4.19 -14.12 -7.03
N LEU A 95 5.27 -14.81 -7.42
CA LEU A 95 6.64 -14.47 -7.05
C LEU A 95 7.05 -13.09 -7.57
N LYS A 96 6.68 -12.75 -8.82
CA LYS A 96 6.93 -11.41 -9.37
C LYS A 96 6.24 -10.31 -8.57
N ASN A 97 4.98 -10.52 -8.18
CA ASN A 97 4.25 -9.58 -7.32
C ASN A 97 4.89 -9.46 -5.93
N CYS A 98 5.29 -10.57 -5.31
CA CYS A 98 6.03 -10.56 -4.05
C CYS A 98 7.32 -9.73 -4.16
N ASN A 99 8.10 -9.91 -5.23
CA ASN A 99 9.32 -9.15 -5.47
C ASN A 99 9.04 -7.65 -5.66
N GLN A 100 7.98 -7.28 -6.37
CA GLN A 100 7.56 -5.89 -6.53
C GLN A 100 7.20 -5.25 -5.18
N GLN A 101 6.46 -5.96 -4.33
CA GLN A 101 6.11 -5.48 -2.98
C GLN A 101 7.35 -5.28 -2.12
N LEU A 102 8.28 -6.24 -2.13
CA LEU A 102 9.55 -6.13 -1.39
C LEU A 102 10.39 -4.96 -1.88
N ASN A 103 10.44 -4.71 -3.20
CA ASN A 103 11.12 -3.54 -3.76
C ASN A 103 10.47 -2.23 -3.32
N SER A 104 9.14 -2.18 -3.21
CA SER A 104 8.44 -1.00 -2.69
C SER A 104 8.77 -0.73 -1.22
N HIS A 105 8.86 -1.77 -0.39
CA HIS A 105 9.31 -1.61 1.01
C HIS A 105 10.77 -1.16 1.09
N GLN A 106 11.65 -1.72 0.26
CA GLN A 106 13.06 -1.30 0.21
C GLN A 106 13.18 0.17 -0.16
N PHE A 107 12.49 0.60 -1.21
CA PHE A 107 12.49 2.00 -1.64
C PHE A 107 12.04 2.94 -0.52
N ARG A 108 10.94 2.61 0.17
CA ARG A 108 10.44 3.41 1.30
C ARG A 108 11.39 3.40 2.49
N LEU A 109 12.09 2.29 2.73
CA LEU A 109 13.09 2.21 3.79
C LEU A 109 14.27 3.13 3.49
N ASP A 110 14.77 3.09 2.25
CA ASP A 110 15.95 3.83 1.82
C ASP A 110 15.73 5.34 1.88
N ASP A 111 14.53 5.80 1.56
CA ASP A 111 14.15 7.23 1.52
C ASP A 111 14.04 7.89 2.91
N ILE A 112 13.87 7.10 3.97
CA ILE A 112 13.77 7.64 5.33
C ILE A 112 15.17 7.96 5.88
N PRO A 113 15.45 9.23 6.25
CA PRO A 113 16.73 9.60 6.84
C PRO A 113 16.83 9.10 8.28
N THR A 114 18.06 8.83 8.70
CA THR A 114 18.40 8.35 10.04
C THR A 114 18.93 9.46 10.94
N HIS A 115 19.18 10.66 10.40
CA HIS A 115 19.68 11.81 11.17
C HIS A 115 21.01 11.55 11.89
N ASN A 116 21.81 10.60 11.41
CA ASN A 116 23.01 10.07 12.09
C ASN A 116 22.72 9.50 13.49
N ASP A 117 21.47 9.16 13.79
CA ASP A 117 21.07 8.50 15.03
C ASP A 117 21.35 7.00 14.93
N SER A 118 22.15 6.47 15.86
CA SER A 118 22.57 5.07 15.84
C SER A 118 21.41 4.08 16.02
N ASP A 119 20.38 4.44 16.78
CA ASP A 119 19.22 3.58 16.98
C ASP A 119 18.37 3.50 15.71
N LEU A 120 18.25 4.62 14.98
CA LEU A 120 17.57 4.67 13.69
C LEU A 120 18.33 3.90 12.61
N GLU A 121 19.66 4.03 12.55
CA GLU A 121 20.50 3.22 11.66
C GLU A 121 20.30 1.72 11.93
N GLY A 122 20.43 1.28 13.19
CA GLY A 122 20.23 -0.11 13.56
C GLY A 122 18.79 -0.60 13.34
N LEU A 123 17.78 0.27 13.45
CA LEU A 123 16.41 -0.07 13.07
C LEU A 123 16.27 -0.25 11.56
N LYS A 124 16.82 0.68 10.76
CA LYS A 124 16.80 0.64 9.30
C LYS A 124 17.48 -0.62 8.78
N GLU A 125 18.66 -0.95 9.29
CA GLU A 125 19.41 -2.16 8.94
C GLU A 125 18.60 -3.44 9.22
N ARG A 126 18.01 -3.57 10.43
CA ARG A 126 17.21 -4.76 10.78
C ARG A 126 15.99 -4.94 9.87
N ILE A 127 15.36 -3.84 9.45
CA ILE A 127 14.24 -3.91 8.49
C ILE A 127 14.77 -4.37 7.12
N GLY A 128 15.89 -3.79 6.65
CA GLY A 128 16.55 -4.16 5.40
C GLY A 128 16.91 -5.65 5.35
N MET A 129 17.53 -6.18 6.41
CA MET A 129 17.82 -7.61 6.54
C MET A 129 16.56 -8.48 6.41
N GLY A 130 15.43 -8.03 6.96
CA GLY A 130 14.14 -8.72 6.82
C GLY A 130 13.66 -8.76 5.37
N ILE A 131 13.78 -7.64 4.65
CA ILE A 131 13.44 -7.54 3.23
C ILE A 131 14.32 -8.49 2.41
N ASP A 132 15.63 -8.46 2.62
CA ASP A 132 16.58 -9.30 1.88
C ASP A 132 16.38 -10.79 2.15
N ASN A 133 16.06 -11.17 3.39
CA ASN A 133 15.70 -12.55 3.72
C ASN A 133 14.46 -13.01 2.90
N TYR A 134 13.40 -12.20 2.85
CA TYR A 134 12.22 -12.53 2.05
C TYR A 134 12.51 -12.51 0.54
N ARG A 135 13.33 -11.57 0.07
CA ARG A 135 13.76 -11.52 -1.33
C ARG A 135 14.51 -12.80 -1.70
N GLY A 136 15.42 -13.26 -0.84
CA GLY A 136 16.13 -14.53 -1.00
C GLY A 136 15.18 -15.73 -1.15
N LYS A 137 14.05 -15.75 -0.43
CA LYS A 137 13.02 -16.80 -0.60
C LYS A 137 12.26 -16.71 -1.92
N VAL A 138 12.01 -15.50 -2.40
CA VAL A 138 11.28 -15.24 -3.66
C VAL A 138 12.16 -15.54 -4.88
N THR A 139 13.46 -15.26 -4.78
CA THR A 139 14.43 -15.44 -5.88
C THR A 139 15.20 -16.74 -5.80
N ALA A 140 15.17 -17.45 -4.67
CA ALA A 140 15.72 -18.79 -4.59
C ALA A 140 15.14 -19.59 -5.76
N PRO A 141 15.98 -20.34 -6.50
CA PRO A 141 15.44 -21.33 -7.40
C PRO A 141 14.64 -22.25 -6.49
N ALA A 142 13.32 -22.08 -6.47
CA ALA A 142 12.43 -23.16 -6.10
C ALA A 142 12.99 -24.36 -6.84
N ASN A 143 13.18 -25.49 -6.16
CA ASN A 143 13.46 -26.76 -6.82
C ASN A 143 12.34 -26.98 -7.85
N ARG A 144 12.50 -26.41 -9.04
CA ARG A 144 11.59 -26.44 -10.17
C ARG A 144 11.85 -27.83 -10.74
N SER A 145 11.10 -28.79 -10.21
CA SER A 145 10.95 -30.15 -10.70
C SER A 145 12.23 -30.84 -11.19
N SER A 146 12.85 -31.60 -10.30
CA SER A 146 13.57 -32.82 -10.70
C SER A 146 13.24 -33.92 -9.71
N ARG A 147 12.00 -34.42 -9.78
CA ARG A 147 11.65 -35.80 -9.43
C ARG A 147 10.30 -36.18 -10.00
#